data_AF-A0A0N1EFU9-F1
#
_entry.id   AF-A0A0N1EFU9-F1
#
_cell.length_a   1.000
_cell.length_b   1.000
_cell.length_c   1.000
_cell.angle_alpha   90.00
_cell.angle_beta   90.00
_cell.angle_gamma   90.00
#
_symmetry.space_group_name_H-M   'P 1'
#
loop_
_entity.id
_entity.type
_entity.pdbx_description
1 polymer ?
#
loop_
_entity_poly.entity_id
_entity_poly.type
_entity_poly.pdbx_seq_one_letter_code
_entity_poly.pdbx_strand_id
1 'polypeptide(L)' 'MAQEDRIGALVGWSSRNLGPNILLELQTFEKSGWESHEDPEHSRILMTRSQAAVLANHLLQVSGTQPPRRKGWLGSLFD' A
#
# COMPACT_ATOMS: atom_id res chain seq x y z
N MET A 1 9.16 -23.14 -14.11
CA MET A 1 7.75 -22.92 -13.73
C MET A 1 7.47 -21.47 -14.04
N ALA A 2 6.60 -21.15 -15.00
CA ALA A 2 6.16 -19.78 -15.19
C ALA A 2 5.37 -19.39 -13.94
N GLN A 3 5.84 -18.38 -13.20
CA GLN A 3 5.06 -17.81 -12.13
C GLN A 3 3.92 -17.05 -12.81
N GLU A 4 2.73 -17.64 -12.84
CA GLU A 4 1.54 -16.93 -13.31
C GLU A 4 1.33 -15.73 -12.39
N ASP A 5 1.35 -14.54 -12.98
CA ASP A 5 1.04 -13.30 -12.27
C ASP A 5 -0.41 -13.38 -11.79
N ARG A 6 -0.61 -13.70 -10.51
CA ARG A 6 -1.92 -13.71 -9.88
C ARG A 6 -2.38 -12.28 -9.66
N ILE A 7 -3.30 -11.83 -10.51
CA ILE A 7 -3.88 -10.49 -10.45
C ILE A 7 -5.18 -10.57 -9.64
N GLY A 8 -5.16 -10.02 -8.43
CA GLY A 8 -6.33 -9.89 -7.55
C GLY A 8 -6.70 -8.42 -7.29
N ALA A 9 -7.97 -8.17 -6.94
CA ALA A 9 -8.44 -6.88 -6.48
C ALA A 9 -8.05 -6.64 -5.01
N LEU A 10 -7.37 -5.53 -4.71
CA LEU A 10 -7.05 -5.14 -3.34
C LEU A 10 -8.32 -4.67 -2.63
N VAL A 11 -8.73 -5.40 -1.58
CA VAL A 11 -9.95 -5.11 -0.80
C VAL A 11 -9.66 -4.58 0.60
N GLY A 12 -8.44 -4.79 1.09
CA GLY A 12 -8.04 -4.33 2.41
C GLY A 12 -6.53 -4.24 2.54
N TRP A 13 -6.08 -3.35 3.42
CA TRP A 13 -4.67 -3.28 3.79
C TRP A 13 -4.53 -2.71 5.20
N SER A 14 -3.45 -3.09 5.89
CA SER A 14 -3.08 -2.51 7.17
C SER A 14 -1.57 -2.49 7.34
N SER A 15 -1.07 -1.64 8.23
CA SER A 15 0.36 -1.59 8.55
C SER A 15 0.58 -1.63 10.06
N ARG A 16 1.60 -2.36 10.50
CA ARG A 16 2.05 -2.37 11.90
C ARG A 16 3.50 -1.91 11.98
N ASN A 17 3.76 -0.96 12.85
CA ASN A 17 5.11 -0.47 13.13
C ASN A 17 5.80 -1.43 14.12
N LEU A 18 6.96 -1.97 13.73
CA LEU A 18 7.74 -2.94 14.49
C LEU A 18 9.14 -2.40 14.83
N GLY A 19 9.26 -1.09 15.08
CA GLY A 19 10.54 -0.45 15.40
C GLY A 19 11.31 -0.03 14.14
N PRO A 20 12.41 -0.70 13.77
CA PRO A 20 13.11 -0.40 12.51
C PRO A 20 12.33 -0.86 11.26
N ASN A 21 11.37 -1.76 11.43
CA ASN A 21 10.60 -2.37 10.35
C ASN A 21 9.12 -1.99 10.41
N ILE A 22 8.43 -2.20 9.29
CA ILE A 22 6.99 -2.10 9.11
C ILE A 22 6.52 -3.43 8.52
N LEU A 23 5.45 -3.98 9.08
CA LEU A 23 4.71 -5.10 8.49
C LEU A 23 3.52 -4.52 7.73
N LEU A 24 3.49 -4.71 6.42
CA LEU A 24 2.35 -4.40 5.55
C LEU A 24 1.56 -5.69 5.32
N GLU A 25 0.27 -5.66 5.61
CA GLU A 25 -0.67 -6.74 5.28
C GLU A 25 -1.58 -6.25 4.16
N LEU A 26 -1.69 -7.01 3.07
CA LEU A 26 -2.57 -6.77 1.94
C LEU A 26 -3.58 -7.92 1.86
N GLN A 27 -4.83 -7.57 1.55
CA GLN A 27 -5.92 -8.51 1.33
C GLN A 27 -6.42 -8.38 -0.09
N THR A 28 -6.39 -9.48 -0.85
CA THR A 28 -6.77 -9.50 -2.26
C THR A 28 -7.80 -10.58 -2.55
N PHE A 29 -8.70 -10.30 -3.50
CA PHE A 29 -9.60 -11.30 -4.08
C PHE A 29 -9.28 -11.53 -5.54
N GLU A 30 -9.13 -12.79 -5.93
CA GLU A 30 -9.32 -13.19 -7.32
C GLU A 30 -10.82 -13.28 -7.62
N LYS A 31 -11.20 -13.10 -8.90
CA LYS A 31 -12.61 -13.13 -9.31
C LYS A 31 -13.31 -14.43 -8.91
N SER A 32 -12.64 -15.57 -9.11
CA SER A 32 -13.14 -16.89 -8.73
C SER A 32 -13.41 -16.99 -7.22
N GLY A 33 -12.47 -16.56 -6.39
CA GLY A 33 -12.60 -16.57 -4.93
C GLY A 33 -13.73 -15.67 -4.41
N TRP A 34 -13.98 -14.54 -5.08
CA TRP A 34 -15.11 -13.66 -4.74
C TRP A 34 -16.47 -14.34 -5.01
N GLU A 35 -16.61 -15.00 -6.16
CA GLU A 35 -17.86 -15.69 -6.52
C GLU A 35 -18.14 -16.90 -5.60
N SER A 36 -17.09 -17.60 -5.16
CA SER A 36 -17.19 -18.72 -4.21
C SER A 36 -17.32 -18.31 -2.74
N HIS A 37 -17.36 -17.00 -2.43
CA HIS A 37 -17.43 -16.48 -1.06
C HIS A 37 -16.27 -16.97 -0.17
N GLU A 38 -15.09 -17.14 -0.76
CA GLU A 38 -13.88 -17.47 -0.02
C GLU A 38 -13.41 -16.30 0.85
N ASP A 39 -12.49 -16.57 1.77
CA ASP A 39 -11.77 -15.51 2.48
C ASP A 39 -10.76 -14.83 1.52
N PRO A 40 -10.46 -13.53 1.70
CA PRO A 40 -9.45 -12.87 0.88
C PRO A 40 -8.06 -13.49 1.11
N GLU A 41 -7.24 -13.51 0.07
CA GLU A 41 -5.85 -13.91 0.19
C GLU A 41 -5.06 -12.85 0.97
N HIS A 42 -4.28 -13.29 1.95
CA HIS A 42 -3.46 -12.41 2.78
C HIS A 42 -1.99 -12.46 2.37
N SER A 43 -1.48 -11.34 1.85
CA SER A 43 -0.05 -11.13 1.61
C SER A 43 0.57 -10.31 2.73
N ARG A 44 1.69 -10.78 3.30
CA ARG A 44 2.41 -10.09 4.38
C ARG A 44 3.83 -9.74 3.95
N ILE A 45 4.16 -8.46 4.00
CA ILE A 45 5.45 -7.93 3.54
C ILE A 45 6.12 -7.22 4.70
N LEU A 46 7.28 -7.72 5.13
CA LEU A 46 8.14 -7.05 6.10
C LEU A 46 9.13 -6.16 5.34
N MET A 47 9.21 -4.90 5.75
CA MET A 47 10.07 -3.91 5.10
C MET A 47 10.71 -3.00 6.14
N THR A 48 11.87 -2.43 5.83
CA THR A 48 12.43 -1.33 6.61
C THR A 48 11.59 -0.05 6.41
N ARG A 49 11.77 0.94 7.28
CA ARG A 49 11.15 2.27 7.11
C ARG A 49 11.51 2.93 5.77
N SER A 50 12.75 2.76 5.31
CA SER A 50 13.20 3.35 4.03
C SER A 50 12.54 2.67 2.84
N GLN A 51 12.43 1.34 2.85
CA GLN A 51 11.73 0.58 1.81
C GLN A 51 10.24 0.95 1.76
N ALA A 52 9.59 1.08 2.91
CA ALA A 52 8.20 1.53 2.99
C ALA A 52 8.00 2.93 2.38
N ALA A 53 8.92 3.86 2.64
CA ALA A 53 8.85 5.20 2.09
C ALA A 53 9.01 5.21 0.55
N VAL A 54 9.92 4.38 0.02
CA VAL A 54 10.09 4.22 -1.43
C VAL A 54 8.81 3.64 -2.06
N LEU A 55 8.23 2.60 -1.46
CA LEU A 55 6.97 2.02 -1.93
C LEU A 55 5.84 3.04 -1.93
N ALA A 56 5.66 3.78 -0.83
CA ALA A 56 4.62 4.81 -0.72
C ALA A 56 4.78 5.92 -1.77
N ASN A 57 6.00 6.40 -1.98
CA ASN A 57 6.29 7.42 -2.99
C ASN A 57 6.01 6.91 -4.41
N HIS A 58 6.40 5.66 -4.72
CA HIS A 58 6.11 5.06 -6.01
C HIS A 58 4.60 4.96 -6.25
N LEU A 59 3.84 4.43 -5.27
CA LEU A 59 2.38 4.32 -5.36
C LEU A 59 1.70 5.67 -5.56
N LEU A 60 2.17 6.71 -4.86
CA LEU A 60 1.69 8.08 -5.00
C LEU A 60 1.98 8.68 -6.37
N GLN A 61 3.16 8.40 -6.93
CA GLN A 61 3.56 8.87 -8.25
C GLN A 61 2.70 8.22 -9.35
N VAL A 62 2.50 6.89 -9.29
CA VAL A 62 1.73 6.17 -10.32
C VAL A 62 0.22 6.41 -10.22
N SER A 63 -0.30 6.78 -9.05
CA SER A 63 -1.72 7.16 -8.90
C SER A 63 -2.05 8.54 -9.47
N GLY A 64 -1.05 9.32 -9.90
CA GLY A 64 -1.23 10.70 -10.37
C GLY A 64 -1.61 11.69 -9.26
N THR A 65 -1.65 11.25 -8.01
CA THR A 65 -1.92 12.13 -6.85
C THR A 65 -0.63 12.82 -6.44
N GLN A 66 -0.67 14.14 -6.25
CA GLN A 66 0.48 14.82 -5.65
C GLN A 66 0.48 14.62 -4.12
N PRO A 67 1.66 14.44 -3.49
CA PRO A 67 1.72 14.48 -2.04
C PRO A 67 1.10 15.79 -1.55
N PRO A 68 0.31 15.78 -0.47
CA PRO A 68 -0.25 17.01 0.09
C PRO A 68 0.91 17.98 0.31
N ARG A 69 0.85 19.12 -0.38
CA ARG A 69 1.83 20.19 -0.20
C ARG A 69 1.80 20.54 1.28
N ARG A 70 2.89 20.25 2.01
CA ARG A 70 3.05 20.77 3.37
C ARG A 70 2.97 22.28 3.25
N LYS A 71 1.85 22.90 3.64
CA LYS A 71 1.78 24.35 3.84
C LYS A 71 2.87 24.64 4.88
N GLY A 72 3.99 25.16 4.41
CA GLY A 72 5.05 25.62 5.30
C GLY A 72 4.46 26.67 6.22
N TRP A 73 4.98 26.79 7.44
CA TRP A 73 4.54 27.77 8.43
C TRP A 73 4.45 29.21 7.86
N LEU A 74 5.31 29.55 6.89
CA LEU A 74 5.31 30.82 6.16
C LEU A 74 4.11 31.02 5.20
N GLY A 75 3.43 29.94 4.80
CA GLY A 75 2.24 30.00 3.94
C GLY A 75 0.96 30.41 4.66
N SER A 76 0.98 30.57 5.99
CA SER A 76 -0.16 31.10 6.76
C SER A 76 -0.09 32.62 6.98
N LEU A 77 1.02 33.27 6.60
CA LEU A 77 1.21 34.71 6.78
C LEU A 77 0.78 35.53 5.54
N PHE A 78 0.42 34.86 4.44
CA PHE A 78 0.02 35.49 3.18
C PHE A 78 -1.37 35.02 2.69
N ASP A 79 -2.15 34.33 3.54
CA ASP A 79 -3.57 34.02 3.35
C ASP A 79 -4.43 34.99 4.19
#